data_AF-A0A3C1GHZ6-F1
#
_entry.id   AF-A0A3C1GHZ6-F1
#
_cell.length_a   1.000
_cell.length_b   1.000
_cell.length_c   1.000
_cell.angle_alpha   90.00
_cell.angle_beta   90.00
_cell.angle_gamma   90.00
#
_symmetry.space_group_name_H-M   'P 1'
#
loop_
_entity.id
_entity.type
_entity.pdbx_description
1 polymer ?
#
loop_
_entity_poly.entity_id
_entity_poly.type
_entity_poly.pdbx_seq_one_letter_code
_entity_poly.pdbx_strand_id
1 'polypeptide(L)'
;MVTRAHEPVLGSEISVAVLCGGHGRPLGMAAAIPLQRGGNGALWSAVTTADPGVLAAARRILDVARWTGPGELHLIRDEAGALWFTGVTPGFPSWISLAAAAGRPLVRQYVGLCLGAASLLPGAYRDGLFMSRVAMDIAMPITTLGQLATEGAFSHDPSHAGTLRAAPDHAARARVAH
;
A
#
# COMPACT_ATOMS: atom_id res chain seq x y z
N MET A 1 0.13 -6.70 -23.61
CA MET A 1 -0.29 -7.49 -22.44
C MET A 1 0.32 -8.87 -22.58
N VAL A 2 1.43 -9.15 -21.88
CA VAL A 2 2.06 -10.48 -21.91
C VAL A 2 1.40 -11.30 -20.81
N THR A 3 0.44 -12.14 -21.18
CA THR A 3 -0.18 -13.08 -20.25
C THR A 3 0.79 -14.24 -20.07
N ARG A 4 1.58 -14.24 -18.98
CA ARG A 4 2.24 -15.48 -18.56
C ARG A 4 1.16 -16.40 -18.01
N ALA A 5 0.86 -17.47 -18.74
CA ALA A 5 0.04 -18.55 -18.22
C ALA A 5 0.88 -19.34 -17.21
N HIS A 6 0.58 -19.16 -15.93
CA HIS A 6 0.96 -20.10 -14.88
C HIS A 6 -0.23 -21.00 -14.58
N GLU A 7 0.04 -22.20 -14.08
CA GLU A 7 -1.00 -23.05 -13.51
C GLU A 7 -1.73 -22.28 -12.40
N PRO A 8 -3.08 -22.23 -12.41
CA PRO A 8 -3.83 -21.47 -11.43
C PRO A 8 -3.69 -22.15 -10.06
N VAL A 9 -2.94 -21.53 -9.16
CA VAL A 9 -2.92 -21.92 -7.75
C VAL A 9 -4.13 -21.29 -7.07
N LEU A 10 -5.06 -22.12 -6.60
CA LEU A 10 -6.20 -21.67 -5.81
C LEU A 10 -5.76 -21.46 -4.35
N GLY A 11 -6.20 -20.37 -3.75
CA GLY A 11 -5.87 -20.08 -2.35
C GLY A 11 -6.06 -18.63 -1.95
N SER A 12 -5.65 -18.32 -0.73
CA SER A 12 -5.68 -16.97 -0.16
C SER A 12 -4.49 -16.16 -0.64
N GLU A 13 -4.75 -15.03 -1.29
CA GLU A 13 -3.70 -14.10 -1.73
C GLU A 13 -3.04 -13.40 -0.55
N ILE A 14 -1.73 -13.17 -0.67
CA ILE A 14 -0.95 -12.42 0.31
C ILE A 14 -0.01 -11.49 -0.46
N SER A 15 0.00 -10.21 -0.10
CA SER A 15 0.93 -9.21 -0.64
C SER A 15 1.96 -8.85 0.43
N VAL A 16 3.24 -8.81 0.07
CA VAL A 16 4.33 -8.45 0.98
C VAL A 16 5.09 -7.25 0.44
N ALA A 17 4.97 -6.11 1.10
CA ALA A 17 5.81 -4.94 0.87
C ALA A 17 7.21 -5.17 1.44
N VAL A 18 8.25 -4.87 0.67
CA VAL A 18 9.63 -5.09 1.06
C VAL A 18 10.50 -3.87 0.76
N LEU A 19 11.56 -3.69 1.54
CA LEU A 19 12.67 -2.79 1.24
C LEU A 19 13.98 -3.54 1.50
N CYS A 20 14.82 -3.71 0.47
CA CYS A 20 16.11 -4.39 0.57
C CYS A 20 17.28 -3.42 0.38
N GLY A 21 18.31 -3.57 1.21
CA GLY A 21 19.51 -2.72 1.18
C GLY A 21 20.58 -3.19 0.19
N GLY A 22 20.28 -4.22 -0.60
CA GLY A 22 21.23 -4.89 -1.50
C GLY A 22 21.33 -6.39 -1.20
N HIS A 23 21.62 -7.17 -2.25
CA HIS A 23 21.93 -8.61 -2.16
C HIS A 23 20.90 -9.43 -1.37
N GLY A 24 19.62 -9.07 -1.46
CA GLY A 24 18.56 -9.81 -0.80
C GLY A 24 18.53 -9.67 0.73
N ARG A 25 19.15 -8.62 1.30
CA ARG A 25 19.02 -8.28 2.74
C ARG A 25 17.86 -7.30 2.98
N PRO A 26 16.69 -7.77 3.45
CA PRO A 26 15.61 -6.86 3.83
C PRO A 26 15.98 -5.99 5.02
N LEU A 27 15.75 -4.70 4.82
CA LEU A 27 15.78 -3.65 5.84
C LEU A 27 14.41 -3.49 6.50
N GLY A 28 13.33 -3.87 5.81
CA GLY A 28 11.97 -3.90 6.36
C GLY A 28 11.01 -4.70 5.47
N MET A 29 9.99 -5.28 6.09
CA MET A 29 8.93 -6.02 5.41
C MET A 29 7.59 -5.82 6.13
N ALA A 30 6.51 -5.79 5.38
CA ALA A 30 5.13 -5.82 5.87
C ALA A 30 4.28 -6.71 4.97
N ALA A 31 3.41 -7.53 5.54
CA ALA A 31 2.49 -8.36 4.77
C ALA A 31 1.04 -7.95 5.01
N ALA A 32 0.22 -8.09 3.98
CA ALA A 32 -1.21 -7.82 4.03
C ALA A 32 -2.00 -8.88 3.24
N ILE A 33 -3.18 -9.22 3.75
CA ILE A 33 -4.15 -10.08 3.09
C ILE A 33 -5.17 -9.17 2.40
N PRO A 34 -5.31 -9.25 1.07
CA PRO A 34 -6.37 -8.58 0.36
C PRO A 34 -7.75 -9.06 0.78
N LEU A 35 -8.66 -8.11 1.04
CA LEU A 35 -10.07 -8.40 1.34
C LEU A 35 -10.96 -8.01 0.16
N GLN A 36 -10.67 -6.87 -0.48
CA GLN A 36 -11.35 -6.43 -1.69
C GLN A 36 -10.36 -5.79 -2.65
N ARG A 37 -10.57 -6.01 -3.94
CA ARG A 37 -9.88 -5.31 -5.04
C ARG A 37 -10.84 -4.36 -5.74
N GLY A 38 -10.35 -3.21 -6.18
CA GLY A 38 -11.09 -2.33 -7.07
C GLY A 38 -11.23 -2.93 -8.47
N GLY A 39 -12.08 -2.34 -9.32
CA GLY A 39 -12.31 -2.83 -10.69
C GLY A 39 -11.06 -2.85 -11.58
N ASN A 40 -10.00 -2.12 -11.22
CA ASN A 40 -8.70 -2.13 -11.88
C ASN A 40 -7.70 -3.14 -11.29
N GLY A 41 -8.14 -3.99 -10.35
CA GLY A 41 -7.31 -4.99 -9.68
C GLY A 41 -6.45 -4.45 -8.53
N ALA A 42 -6.47 -3.14 -8.26
CA ALA A 42 -5.73 -2.54 -7.15
C ALA A 42 -6.35 -2.88 -5.80
N LEU A 43 -5.51 -3.01 -4.77
CA LEU A 43 -5.97 -3.32 -3.42
C LEU A 43 -6.86 -2.20 -2.86
N TRP A 44 -8.13 -2.50 -2.55
CA TRP A 44 -9.10 -1.54 -2.02
C TRP A 44 -9.20 -1.61 -0.51
N SER A 45 -9.30 -2.82 0.03
CA SER A 45 -9.28 -3.08 1.47
C SER A 45 -8.39 -4.28 1.79
N ALA A 46 -7.73 -4.20 2.95
CA ALA A 46 -6.73 -5.17 3.36
C ALA A 46 -6.57 -5.20 4.87
N VAL A 47 -6.05 -6.31 5.37
CA VAL A 47 -5.63 -6.46 6.77
C VAL A 47 -4.15 -6.83 6.82
N THR A 48 -3.38 -6.22 7.70
CA THR A 48 -1.99 -6.65 7.92
C THR A 48 -1.94 -8.05 8.52
N THR A 49 -0.97 -8.86 8.11
CA THR A 49 -0.68 -10.15 8.74
C THR A 49 0.77 -10.19 9.20
N ALA A 50 1.06 -10.55 10.45
CA ALA A 50 2.42 -10.75 10.97
C ALA A 50 2.88 -12.23 10.93
N ASP A 51 2.24 -13.04 10.07
CA ASP A 51 2.51 -14.48 9.95
C ASP A 51 4.02 -14.75 9.70
N PRO A 52 4.72 -15.42 10.63
CA PRO A 52 6.15 -15.64 10.53
C PRO A 52 6.54 -16.55 9.36
N GLY A 53 5.67 -17.47 8.93
CA GLY A 53 5.89 -18.32 7.75
C GLY A 53 5.90 -17.50 6.47
N VAL A 54 4.97 -16.56 6.34
CA VAL A 54 4.93 -15.60 5.21
C VAL A 54 6.20 -14.77 5.16
N LEU A 55 6.61 -14.19 6.29
CA LEU A 55 7.80 -13.34 6.37
C LEU A 55 9.10 -14.13 6.13
N ALA A 56 9.16 -15.38 6.56
CA ALA A 56 10.29 -16.26 6.28
C ALA A 56 10.37 -16.64 4.80
N ALA A 57 9.23 -16.97 4.17
CA ALA A 57 9.17 -17.23 2.73
C ALA A 57 9.61 -16.00 1.91
N ALA A 58 9.10 -14.81 2.27
CA ALA A 58 9.51 -13.54 1.67
C ALA A 58 11.02 -13.31 1.79
N ARG A 59 11.60 -13.51 2.99
CA ARG A 59 13.06 -13.40 3.21
C ARG A 59 13.84 -14.32 2.26
N ARG A 60 13.41 -15.58 2.12
CA ARG A 60 14.07 -16.57 1.24
C ARG A 60 14.02 -16.15 -0.23
N ILE A 61 12.86 -15.67 -0.69
CA ILE A 61 12.68 -15.20 -2.07
C ILE A 61 13.63 -14.04 -2.37
N LEU A 62 13.71 -13.06 -1.45
CA LEU A 62 14.56 -11.88 -1.64
C LEU A 62 16.04 -12.24 -1.66
N ASP A 63 16.46 -13.18 -0.82
CA ASP A 63 17.83 -13.71 -0.77
C ASP A 63 18.22 -14.37 -2.09
N VAL A 64 17.41 -15.33 -2.56
CA VAL A 64 17.65 -16.04 -3.84
C VAL A 64 17.64 -15.07 -5.03
N ALA A 65 16.68 -14.13 -5.05
CA ALA A 65 16.58 -13.14 -6.11
C ALA A 65 17.66 -12.04 -6.02
N ARG A 66 18.45 -12.00 -4.93
CA ARG A 66 19.38 -10.92 -4.59
C ARG A 66 18.73 -9.54 -4.70
N TRP A 67 17.47 -9.44 -4.25
CA TRP A 67 16.64 -8.26 -4.46
C TRP A 67 17.26 -7.01 -3.82
N THR A 68 17.06 -5.87 -4.47
CA THR A 68 17.59 -4.57 -4.04
C THR A 68 16.52 -3.50 -4.23
N GLY A 69 16.38 -2.61 -3.25
CA GLY A 69 15.38 -1.54 -3.29
C GLY A 69 13.98 -1.98 -2.85
N PRO A 70 12.96 -1.16 -3.14
CA PRO A 70 11.57 -1.45 -2.80
C PRO A 70 10.97 -2.52 -3.72
N GLY A 71 10.01 -3.27 -3.20
CA GLY A 71 9.26 -4.25 -3.99
C GLY A 71 7.96 -4.68 -3.33
N GLU A 72 7.13 -5.36 -4.12
CA GLU A 72 5.94 -6.07 -3.69
C GLU A 72 6.06 -7.53 -4.13
N LEU A 73 6.08 -8.46 -3.17
CA LEU A 73 5.98 -9.89 -3.44
C LEU A 73 4.52 -10.31 -3.41
N HIS A 74 4.13 -11.17 -4.35
CA HIS A 74 2.81 -11.77 -4.42
C HIS A 74 2.93 -13.25 -4.11
N LEU A 75 2.15 -13.69 -3.11
CA LEU A 75 2.08 -15.08 -2.66
C LEU A 75 0.64 -15.57 -2.66
N ILE A 76 0.46 -16.88 -2.75
CA ILE A 76 -0.82 -17.57 -2.51
C ILE A 76 -0.61 -18.63 -1.44
N ARG A 77 -1.49 -18.69 -0.45
CA ARG A 77 -1.59 -19.80 0.49
C ARG A 77 -2.69 -20.75 0.02
N ASP A 78 -2.32 -21.96 -0.37
CA ASP A 78 -3.31 -22.97 -0.75
C ASP A 78 -4.09 -23.54 0.45
N GLU A 79 -5.05 -24.42 0.19
CA GLU A 79 -5.88 -25.05 1.22
C GLU A 79 -5.08 -25.97 2.17
N ALA A 80 -3.96 -26.52 1.70
CA ALA A 80 -3.04 -27.31 2.53
C ALA A 80 -2.11 -26.43 3.39
N GLY A 81 -2.17 -25.11 3.21
CA GLY A 81 -1.35 -24.13 3.92
C GLY A 81 0.02 -23.88 3.29
N ALA A 82 0.31 -24.46 2.13
CA ALA A 82 1.57 -24.21 1.43
C ALA A 82 1.57 -22.83 0.77
N LEU A 83 2.73 -22.17 0.81
CA LEU A 83 2.93 -20.84 0.23
C LEU A 83 3.57 -20.94 -1.15
N TRP A 84 2.90 -20.36 -2.13
CA TRP A 84 3.32 -20.31 -3.53
C TRP A 84 3.72 -18.90 -3.91
N PHE A 85 4.90 -18.73 -4.51
CA PHE A 85 5.34 -17.44 -5.05
C PHE A 85 4.80 -17.24 -6.45
N THR A 86 4.03 -16.16 -6.66
CA THR A 86 3.40 -15.87 -7.95
C THR A 86 4.06 -14.73 -8.71
N GLY A 87 4.81 -13.87 -8.02
CA GLY A 87 5.62 -12.85 -8.68
C GLY A 87 6.11 -11.75 -7.77
N VAL A 88 6.93 -10.86 -8.33
CA VAL A 88 7.42 -9.65 -7.68
C VAL A 88 7.24 -8.45 -8.61
N THR A 89 6.83 -7.33 -8.04
CA THR A 89 6.73 -6.04 -8.73
C THR A 89 7.75 -5.06 -8.11
N PRO A 90 8.56 -4.35 -8.91
CA PRO A 90 9.44 -3.31 -8.38
C PRO A 90 8.64 -2.10 -7.89
N GLY A 91 9.07 -1.51 -6.78
CA GLY A 91 8.39 -0.36 -6.17
C GLY A 91 7.51 -0.74 -4.98
N PHE A 92 7.03 0.29 -4.26
CA PHE A 92 6.13 0.08 -3.14
C PHE A 92 4.71 -0.20 -3.61
N PRO A 93 3.99 -1.12 -2.96
CA PRO A 93 2.61 -1.38 -3.28
C PRO A 93 1.74 -0.17 -3.00
N SER A 94 0.60 -0.08 -3.69
CA SER A 94 -0.34 1.02 -3.48
C SER A 94 -0.88 1.09 -2.03
N TRP A 95 -0.86 -0.01 -1.27
CA TRP A 95 -1.32 -0.07 0.12
C TRP A 95 -0.27 0.32 1.15
N ILE A 96 0.92 0.77 0.74
CA ILE A 96 2.09 1.01 1.62
C ILE A 96 1.80 1.89 2.85
N SER A 97 0.81 2.78 2.79
CA SER A 97 0.35 3.57 3.94
C SER A 97 -0.16 2.71 5.10
N LEU A 98 -0.79 1.56 4.84
CA LEU A 98 -1.18 0.60 5.87
C LEU A 98 0.05 0.01 6.58
N ALA A 99 1.12 -0.30 5.84
CA ALA A 99 2.38 -0.74 6.46
C ALA A 99 2.93 0.32 7.42
N ALA A 100 2.91 1.59 7.01
CA ALA A 100 3.32 2.70 7.86
C ALA A 100 2.43 2.83 9.11
N ALA A 101 1.11 2.76 8.95
CA ALA A 101 0.15 2.80 10.06
C ALA A 101 0.33 1.63 11.04
N ALA A 102 0.76 0.46 10.56
CA ALA A 102 1.10 -0.69 11.38
C ALA A 102 2.46 -0.56 12.10
N GLY A 103 3.21 0.52 11.88
CA GLY A 103 4.53 0.73 12.49
C GLY A 103 5.72 0.32 11.61
N ARG A 104 5.51 0.09 10.32
CA ARG A 104 6.56 -0.22 9.34
C ARG A 104 6.66 0.88 8.24
N PRO A 105 7.33 2.02 8.51
CA PRO A 105 7.34 3.17 7.61
C PRO A 105 8.39 3.04 6.49
N LEU A 106 8.24 2.03 5.62
CA LEU A 106 9.23 1.65 4.60
C LEU A 106 9.59 2.78 3.63
N VAL A 107 8.61 3.61 3.23
CA VAL A 107 8.86 4.77 2.34
C VAL A 107 9.76 5.80 3.02
N ARG A 108 9.46 6.16 4.28
CA ARG A 108 10.29 7.09 5.07
C ARG A 108 11.70 6.56 5.22
N GLN A 109 11.85 5.25 5.49
CA GLN A 109 13.15 4.62 5.58
C GLN A 109 13.91 4.69 4.25
N TYR A 110 13.25 4.37 3.13
CA TYR A 110 13.87 4.45 1.81
C TYR A 110 14.34 5.87 1.47
N VAL A 111 13.49 6.88 1.69
CA VAL A 111 13.86 8.29 1.50
C VAL A 111 15.04 8.66 2.40
N GLY A 112 15.03 8.23 3.67
CA GLY A 112 16.15 8.43 4.58
C GLY A 112 17.46 7.85 4.04
N LEU A 113 17.44 6.63 3.51
CA LEU A 113 18.61 6.00 2.89
C LEU A 113 19.11 6.79 1.68
N CYS A 114 18.21 7.27 0.82
CA CYS A 114 18.56 8.12 -0.32
C CYS A 114 19.22 9.44 0.12
N LEU A 115 18.87 9.95 1.30
CA LEU A 115 19.47 11.14 1.91
C LEU A 115 20.71 10.84 2.76
N GLY A 116 21.22 9.61 2.74
CA GLY A 116 22.42 9.21 3.48
C GLY A 116 22.20 8.91 4.97
N ALA A 117 20.94 8.82 5.43
CA ALA A 117 20.65 8.41 6.80
C ALA A 117 20.94 6.91 7.00
N ALA A 118 21.29 6.54 8.24
CA ALA A 118 21.44 5.14 8.61
C ALA A 118 20.10 4.39 8.50
N SER A 119 20.17 3.12 8.08
CA SER A 119 18.99 2.25 8.06
C SER A 119 18.48 2.02 9.47
N LEU A 120 17.18 2.27 9.69
CA LEU A 120 16.48 1.81 10.88
C LEU A 120 16.03 0.36 10.64
N LEU A 121 16.28 -0.55 11.58
CA LEU A 121 15.65 -1.87 11.54
C LEU A 121 14.36 -1.77 12.37
N PRO A 122 13.18 -1.62 11.74
CA PRO A 122 11.96 -1.44 12.49
C PRO A 122 11.63 -2.72 13.30
N GLY A 123 11.36 -2.55 14.59
CA GLY A 123 10.76 -3.59 15.46
C GLY A 123 9.39 -4.03 14.94
N ALA A 124 8.75 -5.02 15.58
CA ALA A 124 7.50 -5.65 15.13
C ALA A 124 6.42 -4.63 14.67
N TYR A 125 5.67 -4.96 13.59
CA TYR A 125 4.47 -4.20 13.19
C TYR A 125 3.23 -4.80 13.83
N ARG A 126 2.18 -3.98 13.94
CA ARG A 126 0.86 -4.38 14.42
C ARG A 126 0.21 -5.34 13.44
N ASP A 127 -0.15 -6.52 13.93
CA ASP A 127 -0.95 -7.50 13.20
C ASP A 127 -2.44 -7.13 13.22
N GLY A 128 -3.21 -7.60 12.23
CA GLY A 128 -4.67 -7.41 12.21
C GLY A 128 -5.17 -5.97 11.98
N LEU A 129 -4.30 -5.03 11.58
CA LEU A 129 -4.72 -3.67 11.25
C LEU A 129 -5.43 -3.63 9.89
N PHE A 130 -6.68 -3.17 9.89
CA PHE A 130 -7.50 -3.04 8.70
C PHE A 130 -7.36 -1.67 8.03
N MET A 131 -7.39 -1.66 6.70
CA MET A 131 -7.53 -0.46 5.87
C MET A 131 -8.67 -0.67 4.87
N SER A 132 -9.43 0.39 4.60
CA SER A 132 -10.25 0.52 3.40
C SER A 132 -9.99 1.88 2.77
N ARG A 133 -9.95 1.93 1.43
CA ARG A 133 -9.90 3.18 0.68
C ARG A 133 -11.28 3.82 0.58
N VAL A 134 -11.25 5.13 0.35
CA VAL A 134 -12.40 5.94 -0.04
C VAL A 134 -12.08 6.61 -1.38
N ALA A 135 -13.09 6.77 -2.23
CA ALA A 135 -13.00 7.61 -3.41
C ALA A 135 -13.50 9.01 -3.07
N MET A 136 -12.82 10.02 -3.59
CA MET A 136 -13.19 11.43 -3.41
C MET A 136 -13.09 12.13 -4.77
N ASP A 137 -14.14 12.85 -5.13
CA ASP A 137 -14.17 13.69 -6.32
C ASP A 137 -13.64 15.09 -5.99
N ILE A 138 -12.74 15.60 -6.85
CA ILE A 138 -12.18 16.94 -6.74
C ILE A 138 -12.54 17.70 -8.02
N ALA A 139 -13.36 18.74 -7.89
CA ALA A 139 -13.65 19.67 -8.98
C ALA A 139 -12.66 20.83 -8.94
N MET A 140 -12.02 21.13 -10.07
CA MET A 140 -11.10 22.26 -10.21
C MET A 140 -11.23 22.90 -11.60
N PRO A 141 -10.90 24.19 -11.75
CA PRO A 141 -10.80 24.82 -13.07
C PRO A 141 -9.78 24.10 -13.96
N ILE A 142 -10.09 23.94 -15.25
CA ILE A 142 -9.17 23.31 -16.22
C ILE A 142 -7.85 24.09 -16.35
N THR A 143 -7.87 25.39 -16.08
CA THR A 143 -6.68 26.25 -16.05
C THR A 143 -5.70 25.83 -14.95
N THR A 144 -6.20 25.41 -13.78
CA THR A 144 -5.37 24.87 -12.69
C THR A 144 -4.68 23.58 -13.11
N LEU A 145 -5.40 22.67 -13.80
CA LEU A 145 -4.80 21.45 -14.35
C LEU A 145 -3.73 21.77 -15.40
N GLY A 146 -3.97 22.78 -16.25
CA GLY A 146 -3.01 23.27 -17.23
C GLY A 146 -1.70 23.73 -16.59
N GLN A 147 -1.78 24.61 -15.58
CA GLN A 147 -0.60 25.11 -14.85
C GLN A 147 0.19 24.00 -14.18
N LEU A 148 -0.49 23.08 -13.49
CA LEU A 148 0.15 21.90 -12.89
C LEU A 148 0.92 21.07 -13.92
N ALA A 149 0.34 20.85 -15.09
CA ALA A 149 0.96 20.03 -16.13
C ALA A 149 2.16 20.71 -16.81
N THR A 150 2.13 22.04 -17.00
CA THR A 150 3.19 22.78 -17.72
C THR A 150 4.28 23.33 -16.81
N GLU A 151 3.90 23.80 -15.62
CA GLU A 151 4.81 24.50 -14.69
C GLU A 151 5.23 23.60 -13.53
N GLY A 152 4.54 22.47 -13.30
CA GLY A 152 4.80 21.58 -12.17
C GLY A 152 4.34 22.12 -10.81
N ALA A 153 3.67 23.28 -10.80
CA ALA A 153 3.17 23.95 -9.60
C ALA A 153 1.87 24.72 -9.92
N PHE A 154 1.07 24.99 -8.89
CA PHE A 154 0.04 26.01 -8.94
C PHE A 154 0.00 26.77 -7.62
N SER A 155 -0.35 28.05 -7.68
CA SER A 155 -0.60 28.88 -6.52
C SER A 155 -2.10 28.86 -6.24
N HIS A 156 -2.50 28.35 -5.08
CA HIS A 156 -3.87 28.47 -4.61
C HIS A 156 -4.09 29.90 -4.11
N ASP A 157 -4.91 30.68 -4.82
CA ASP A 157 -5.39 31.97 -4.31
C ASP A 157 -6.56 31.74 -3.34
N PRO A 158 -6.39 31.96 -2.02
CA PRO A 158 -7.43 31.74 -1.03
C PRO A 158 -8.66 32.64 -1.20
N SER A 159 -8.57 33.73 -1.99
CA SER A 159 -9.71 34.61 -2.27
C SER A 159 -10.78 33.98 -3.16
N HIS A 160 -10.44 32.91 -3.89
CA HIS A 160 -11.32 32.16 -4.79
C HIS A 160 -11.78 30.82 -4.22
N ALA A 161 -11.73 30.64 -2.89
CA ALA A 161 -12.34 29.50 -2.21
C ALA A 161 -13.86 29.56 -2.38
N GLY A 162 -14.34 29.10 -3.54
CA GLY A 162 -15.74 28.80 -3.77
C GLY A 162 -16.21 27.90 -2.64
N THR A 163 -17.25 28.36 -1.95
CA THR A 163 -17.93 27.68 -0.86
C THR A 163 -18.12 26.19 -1.14
N LEU A 164 -17.22 25.35 -0.63
CA LEU A 164 -17.61 24.05 -0.09
C LEU A 164 -18.43 24.37 1.16
N ARG A 165 -19.71 24.72 0.97
CA ARG A 165 -20.68 24.65 2.06
C ARG A 165 -20.62 23.21 2.53
N ALA A 166 -20.21 23.00 3.78
CA ALA A 166 -20.42 21.75 4.46
C ALA A 166 -21.86 21.30 4.20
N ALA A 167 -22.05 20.04 3.80
CA ALA A 167 -23.38 19.45 3.73
C ALA A 167 -24.09 19.72 5.08
N PRO A 168 -25.38 20.13 5.07
CA PRO A 168 -26.07 20.43 6.31
C PRO A 168 -26.04 19.21 7.23
N ASP A 169 -25.72 19.46 8.51
CA ASP A 169 -25.72 18.47 9.58
C ASP A 169 -27.04 17.66 9.56
N HIS A 170 -26.95 16.37 9.20
CA HIS A 170 -28.06 15.44 9.33
C HIS A 170 -28.36 15.05 10.80
N ALA A 171 -27.70 15.69 11.77
CA ALA A 171 -27.86 15.42 13.20
C ALA A 171 -29.16 15.98 13.82
N ALA A 172 -30.06 16.57 13.03
CA ALA A 172 -31.27 17.23 13.53
C ALA A 172 -32.60 16.54 13.15
N ARG A 173 -32.69 15.21 13.10
CA ARG A 173 -33.99 14.50 13.07
C ARG A 173 -33.97 13.14 13.77
N ALA A 174 -34.01 13.16 15.10
CA ALA A 174 -34.58 12.07 15.91
C ALA A 174 -34.92 12.59 17.31
N ARG A 175 -35.99 13.39 17.42
CA ARG A 175 -36.77 13.44 18.68
C ARG A 175 -38.05 12.68 18.42
N VAL A 176 -38.06 11.42 18.86
CA VAL A 176 -39.27 10.63 19.01
C VAL A 176 -39.99 11.21 20.23
N ALA A 177 -41.21 11.69 20.04
CA ALA A 177 -42.10 12.05 21.12
C ALA A 177 -42.48 10.79 21.90
N HIS A 178 -42.36 10.85 23.23
CA HIS A 178 -43.01 9.93 24.16
C HIS A 178 -44.47 10.36 24.37
#